data_AF-A0A6S7C690-F1
#
_entry.id   AF-A0A6S7C690-F1
#
_cell.length_a   1.000
_cell.length_b   1.000
_cell.length_c   1.000
_cell.angle_alpha   90.00
_cell.angle_beta   90.00
_cell.angle_gamma   90.00
#
_symmetry.space_group_name_H-M   'P 1'
#
loop_
_entity.id
_entity.type
_entity.pdbx_description
1 polymer ?
#
loop_
_entity_poly.entity_id
_entity_poly.type
_entity_poly.pdbx_seq_one_letter_code
_entity_poly.pdbx_strand_id
1 'polypeptide(L)'
;MNLDTPVPGSASAIEPNVRASSYIVLRTSHTCRHCQCATPVYALALAPGYESTDADIELDDDGASSGLDPLAFRDWLFRPEAWQCIDGPALLSQLGMLSADVAQTLRDAASAMRPDPDAHGQWTNFCEHCGRAVWEGDLYPTAGLPFCPKDAAAAAHIAVHTVHAPFAAYASMIWSDGYRNKWPLFARLGIACSEAD
;
A
#
# COMPACT_ATOMS: atom_id res chain seq x y z
N MET A 1 -46.02 3.26 -19.99
CA MET A 1 -45.20 3.89 -18.93
C MET A 1 -45.07 2.86 -17.82
N ASN A 2 -43.91 2.23 -17.69
CA ASN A 2 -43.55 1.39 -16.56
C ASN A 2 -42.20 1.89 -16.06
N LEU A 3 -42.19 2.42 -14.83
CA LEU A 3 -41.02 2.85 -14.08
C LEU A 3 -40.61 1.67 -13.20
N ASP A 4 -39.81 0.76 -13.74
CA ASP A 4 -39.12 -0.29 -12.96
C ASP A 4 -37.81 -0.65 -13.68
N THR A 5 -36.97 0.35 -13.88
CA THR A 5 -35.56 0.10 -14.20
C THR A 5 -34.77 0.54 -12.97
N PRO A 6 -34.12 -0.39 -12.24
CA PRO A 6 -33.23 -0.01 -11.16
C PRO A 6 -32.10 0.81 -11.78
N VAL A 7 -31.92 2.04 -11.30
CA VAL A 7 -30.75 2.87 -11.61
C VAL A 7 -29.53 2.18 -10.97
N PRO A 8 -28.48 1.80 -11.72
CA PRO A 8 -27.24 1.35 -11.12
C PRO A 8 -26.58 2.58 -10.49
N GLY A 9 -26.84 2.73 -9.20
CA GLY A 9 -26.24 3.70 -8.29
C GLY A 9 -25.96 3.03 -6.95
N SER A 10 -25.53 1.77 -6.99
CA SER A 10 -24.83 1.15 -5.86
C SER A 10 -23.55 1.96 -5.66
N ALA A 11 -23.24 2.31 -4.40
CA ALA A 11 -21.97 2.92 -4.01
C ALA A 11 -20.84 2.33 -4.85
N SER A 12 -20.13 3.17 -5.62
CA SER A 12 -19.06 2.71 -6.51
C SER A 12 -18.12 1.85 -5.68
N ALA A 13 -18.11 0.54 -5.93
CA ALA A 13 -17.23 -0.36 -5.22
C ALA A 13 -15.82 0.11 -5.52
N ILE A 14 -15.01 0.34 -4.48
CA ILE A 14 -13.60 0.68 -4.67
C ILE A 14 -12.96 -0.52 -5.38
N GLU A 15 -12.46 -0.30 -6.58
CA GLU A 15 -11.77 -1.32 -7.37
C GLU A 15 -10.30 -1.43 -6.92
N PRO A 16 -9.64 -2.59 -7.07
CA PRO A 16 -8.22 -2.70 -6.78
C PRO A 16 -7.39 -1.85 -7.74
N ASN A 17 -6.41 -1.10 -7.20
CA ASN A 17 -5.39 -0.40 -7.98
C ASN A 17 -4.02 -1.11 -7.92
N VAL A 18 -3.90 -2.18 -7.13
CA VAL A 18 -2.67 -2.97 -7.01
C VAL A 18 -2.97 -4.46 -6.90
N ARG A 19 -2.17 -5.29 -7.58
CA ARG A 19 -2.27 -6.76 -7.54
C ARG A 19 -0.92 -7.45 -7.70
N ALA A 20 -0.80 -8.67 -7.17
CA ALA A 20 0.42 -9.47 -7.27
C ALA A 20 0.11 -10.98 -7.15
N SER A 21 1.06 -11.83 -7.56
CA SER A 21 0.97 -13.29 -7.38
C SER A 21 1.27 -13.77 -5.96
N SER A 22 1.95 -12.92 -5.17
CA SER A 22 2.27 -13.13 -3.76
C SER A 22 2.43 -11.78 -3.06
N TYR A 23 2.38 -11.78 -1.74
CA TYR A 23 2.55 -10.58 -0.94
C TYR A 23 3.26 -10.89 0.38
N ILE A 24 3.67 -9.85 1.08
CA ILE A 24 4.46 -9.95 2.30
C ILE A 24 3.70 -9.24 3.43
N VAL A 25 3.49 -9.95 4.53
CA VAL A 25 2.98 -9.38 5.78
C VAL A 25 4.18 -9.04 6.66
N LEU A 26 4.30 -7.77 6.99
CA LEU A 26 5.32 -7.24 7.89
C LEU A 26 4.72 -7.10 9.28
N ARG A 27 5.48 -7.43 10.32
CA ARG A 27 5.10 -7.22 11.72
C ARG A 27 6.25 -6.63 12.51
N THR A 28 5.95 -5.60 13.30
CA THR A 28 6.90 -5.00 14.24
C THR A 28 6.16 -4.45 15.46
N SER A 29 6.88 -3.79 16.38
CA SER A 29 6.32 -3.20 17.60
C SER A 29 6.25 -1.67 17.48
N HIS A 30 5.19 -1.09 18.02
CA HIS A 30 4.99 0.36 18.13
C HIS A 30 4.52 0.72 19.54
N THR A 31 5.02 1.83 20.09
CA THR A 31 4.56 2.34 21.40
C THR A 31 3.32 3.21 21.20
N CYS A 32 2.16 2.75 21.67
CA CYS A 32 0.91 3.47 21.51
C CYS A 32 0.93 4.83 22.21
N ARG A 33 0.64 5.91 21.48
CA ARG A 33 0.60 7.27 22.05
C ARG A 33 -0.46 7.47 23.14
N HIS A 34 -1.50 6.65 23.16
CA HIS A 34 -2.60 6.80 24.11
C HIS A 34 -2.35 6.09 25.44
N CYS A 35 -1.90 4.83 25.41
CA CYS A 35 -1.70 4.03 26.63
C CYS A 35 -0.23 3.75 26.95
N GLN A 36 0.72 4.15 26.08
CA GLN A 36 2.16 3.95 26.22
C GLN A 36 2.63 2.48 26.27
N CYS A 37 1.72 1.53 26.04
CA CYS A 37 2.06 0.12 25.90
C CYS A 37 2.59 -0.18 24.49
N ALA A 38 3.56 -1.09 24.41
CA ALA A 38 4.00 -1.66 23.15
C ALA A 38 2.87 -2.52 22.55
N THR A 39 2.56 -2.32 21.27
CA THR A 39 1.55 -3.07 20.53
C THR A 39 2.14 -3.55 19.21
N PRO A 40 1.77 -4.74 18.72
CA PRO A 40 2.15 -5.15 17.37
C PRO A 40 1.43 -4.26 16.35
N VAL A 41 2.15 -3.93 15.29
CA VAL A 41 1.63 -3.25 14.10
C VAL A 41 2.04 -4.02 12.86
N TYR A 42 1.22 -3.94 11.82
CA TYR A 42 1.33 -4.71 10.60
C TYR A 42 1.29 -3.81 9.36
N ALA A 43 1.97 -4.23 8.31
CA ALA A 43 1.92 -3.61 6.99
C ALA A 43 1.99 -4.67 5.89
N LEU A 44 1.60 -4.29 4.68
CA LEU A 44 1.67 -5.13 3.49
C LEU A 44 2.75 -4.60 2.56
N ALA A 45 3.56 -5.49 2.02
CA ALA A 45 4.56 -5.18 1.02
C ALA A 45 4.49 -6.15 -0.17
N LEU A 46 4.98 -5.70 -1.31
CA LEU A 46 5.03 -6.46 -2.56
C LEU A 46 6.47 -6.51 -3.04
N ALA A 47 6.86 -7.67 -3.55
CA ALA A 47 8.11 -7.83 -4.28
C ALA A 47 7.97 -7.27 -5.71
N PRO A 48 9.10 -7.01 -6.40
CA PRO A 48 9.13 -6.76 -7.83
C PRO A 48 8.23 -7.67 -8.66
N GLY A 49 7.64 -7.11 -9.71
CA GLY A 49 6.71 -7.81 -10.62
C GLY A 49 5.25 -7.72 -10.19
N TYR A 50 4.91 -6.84 -9.24
CA TYR A 50 3.51 -6.52 -8.96
C TYR A 50 2.94 -5.60 -10.06
N GLU A 51 1.62 -5.56 -10.20
CA GLU A 51 0.95 -4.69 -11.15
C GLU A 51 0.21 -3.57 -10.41
N SER A 52 0.28 -2.35 -10.96
CA SER A 52 -0.43 -1.17 -10.45
C SER A 52 -1.10 -0.40 -11.59
N THR A 53 -2.25 0.23 -11.31
CA THR A 53 -2.84 1.23 -12.21
C THR A 53 -2.29 2.64 -11.98
N ASP A 54 -1.72 2.89 -10.80
CA ASP A 54 -1.11 4.16 -10.37
C ASP A 54 0.42 4.21 -10.60
N ALA A 55 0.95 3.43 -11.54
CA ALA A 55 2.38 3.47 -11.84
C ALA A 55 2.82 4.88 -12.24
N ASP A 56 3.89 5.38 -11.60
CA ASP A 56 4.48 6.69 -11.91
C ASP A 56 4.72 6.75 -13.42
N ILE A 57 4.11 7.74 -14.07
CA ILE A 57 4.41 8.03 -15.47
C ILE A 57 5.85 8.52 -15.48
N GLU A 58 6.79 7.72 -15.98
CA GLU A 58 8.13 8.19 -16.30
C GLU A 58 7.98 9.41 -17.21
N LEU A 59 8.27 10.59 -16.67
CA LEU A 59 8.35 11.82 -17.45
C LEU A 59 9.74 11.80 -18.09
N ASP A 60 9.80 11.47 -19.39
CA ASP A 60 11.03 11.65 -20.19
C ASP A 60 11.53 13.10 -20.01
N ASP A 61 12.67 13.29 -19.33
CA ASP A 61 13.26 14.59 -18.95
C ASP A 61 14.20 15.18 -20.01
N ASP A 62 14.09 14.74 -21.27
CA ASP A 62 15.06 15.11 -22.32
C ASP A 62 14.48 15.90 -23.50
N GLY A 63 13.25 16.43 -23.37
CA GLY A 63 12.65 17.30 -24.36
C GLY A 63 11.82 18.43 -23.76
N ALA A 64 11.85 19.61 -24.38
CA ALA A 64 10.85 20.65 -24.14
C ALA A 64 9.46 20.06 -24.45
N SER A 65 8.77 19.57 -23.43
CA SER A 65 7.42 19.00 -23.56
C SER A 65 6.51 20.08 -24.13
N SER A 66 6.14 19.95 -25.40
CA SER A 66 5.18 20.83 -26.06
C SER A 66 3.75 20.64 -25.53
N GLY A 67 3.58 19.80 -24.49
CA GLY A 67 2.30 19.23 -24.11
C GLY A 67 1.77 18.26 -25.16
N LEU A 68 0.71 17.54 -24.81
CA LEU A 68 -0.10 16.81 -25.78
C LEU A 68 -0.98 17.80 -26.54
N ASP A 69 -1.21 17.57 -27.85
CA ASP A 69 -2.24 18.32 -28.56
C ASP A 69 -3.63 18.07 -27.93
N PRO A 70 -4.63 18.95 -28.13
CA PRO A 70 -5.92 18.82 -27.44
C PRO A 70 -6.64 17.48 -27.63
N LEU A 71 -6.46 16.82 -28.78
CA LEU A 71 -7.08 15.52 -29.04
C LEU A 71 -6.30 14.41 -28.35
N ALA A 72 -4.97 14.42 -28.44
CA ALA A 72 -4.12 13.48 -27.71
C ALA A 72 -4.26 13.62 -26.19
N PHE A 73 -4.40 14.84 -25.67
CA PHE A 73 -4.68 15.09 -24.25
C PHE A 73 -6.03 14.53 -23.84
N ARG A 74 -7.07 14.73 -24.66
CA ARG A 74 -8.41 14.18 -24.40
C ARG A 74 -8.36 12.65 -24.38
N ASP A 75 -7.73 12.05 -25.38
CA ASP A 75 -7.65 10.59 -25.49
C ASP A 75 -6.80 10.00 -24.35
N TRP A 76 -5.75 10.70 -23.90
CA TRP A 76 -4.99 10.35 -22.69
C TRP A 76 -5.83 10.50 -21.41
N LEU A 77 -6.60 11.57 -21.26
CA LEU A 77 -7.40 11.87 -20.07
C LEU A 77 -8.55 10.86 -19.87
N PHE A 78 -9.12 10.35 -20.95
CA PHE A 78 -10.22 9.37 -20.93
C PHE A 78 -9.76 7.95 -21.24
N ARG A 79 -8.45 7.69 -21.30
CA ARG A 79 -7.95 6.32 -21.48
C ARG A 79 -8.32 5.48 -20.26
N PRO A 80 -8.74 4.21 -20.44
CA PRO A 80 -8.91 3.30 -19.31
C PRO A 80 -7.61 3.18 -18.51
N GLU A 81 -7.73 2.95 -17.21
CA GLU A 81 -6.59 2.59 -16.37
C GLU A 81 -5.91 1.34 -16.94
N ALA A 82 -4.61 1.44 -17.16
CA ALA A 82 -3.78 0.34 -17.65
C ALA A 82 -2.98 -0.23 -16.49
N TRP A 83 -3.05 -1.55 -16.32
CA TRP A 83 -2.19 -2.27 -15.39
C TRP A 83 -0.76 -2.27 -15.93
N GLN A 84 0.17 -1.85 -15.10
CA GLN A 84 1.59 -1.80 -15.43
C GLN A 84 2.37 -2.68 -14.46
N CYS A 85 3.26 -3.51 -14.98
CA CYS A 85 4.20 -4.28 -14.17
C CYS A 85 5.26 -3.34 -13.61
N ILE A 86 5.50 -3.41 -12.31
CA ILE A 86 6.48 -2.57 -11.60
C ILE A 86 7.69 -3.42 -11.22
N ASP A 87 8.87 -2.98 -11.62
CA ASP A 87 10.14 -3.69 -11.37
C ASP A 87 10.71 -3.44 -9.96
N GLY A 88 10.23 -2.40 -9.28
CA GLY A 88 10.60 -2.06 -7.90
C GLY A 88 9.75 -2.77 -6.83
N PRO A 89 10.19 -2.77 -5.56
CA PRO A 89 9.35 -3.17 -4.43
C PRO A 89 8.29 -2.13 -4.09
N ALA A 90 7.26 -2.55 -3.35
CA ALA A 90 6.30 -1.64 -2.74
C ALA A 90 6.06 -1.95 -1.27
N LEU A 91 5.90 -0.90 -0.47
CA LEU A 91 5.21 -0.94 0.81
C LEU A 91 3.87 -0.23 0.65
N LEU A 92 2.78 -0.82 1.14
CA LEU A 92 1.43 -0.29 0.96
C LEU A 92 0.94 0.38 2.23
N SER A 93 0.28 1.53 2.09
CA SER A 93 -0.44 2.19 3.18
C SER A 93 -1.75 2.80 2.68
N GLN A 94 -2.58 3.31 3.59
CA GLN A 94 -3.93 3.80 3.27
C GLN A 94 -4.80 2.78 2.53
N LEU A 95 -4.84 1.55 3.03
CA LEU A 95 -5.53 0.43 2.40
C LEU A 95 -7.05 0.57 2.50
N GLY A 96 -7.71 1.05 1.45
CA GLY A 96 -9.15 1.25 1.40
C GLY A 96 -9.94 -0.04 1.14
N MET A 97 -9.33 -1.02 0.48
CA MET A 97 -9.96 -2.31 0.15
C MET A 97 -8.91 -3.41 0.09
N LEU A 98 -9.28 -4.62 0.53
CA LEU A 98 -8.53 -5.86 0.31
C LEU A 98 -9.47 -6.89 -0.29
N SER A 99 -8.96 -7.78 -1.15
CA SER A 99 -9.71 -8.96 -1.57
C SER A 99 -10.11 -9.83 -0.38
N ALA A 100 -11.18 -10.61 -0.53
CA ALA A 100 -11.72 -11.42 0.57
C ALA A 100 -10.68 -12.37 1.18
N ASP A 101 -9.83 -12.97 0.34
CA ASP A 101 -8.80 -13.93 0.76
C ASP A 101 -7.65 -13.25 1.52
N VAL A 102 -7.22 -12.07 1.06
CA VAL A 102 -6.19 -11.26 1.74
C VAL A 102 -6.75 -10.77 3.08
N ALA A 103 -7.98 -10.27 3.10
CA ALA A 103 -8.67 -9.84 4.30
C ALA A 103 -8.81 -10.98 5.32
N GLN A 104 -9.12 -12.20 4.86
CA GLN A 104 -9.20 -13.37 5.73
C GLN A 104 -7.83 -13.73 6.32
N THR A 105 -6.79 -13.74 5.49
CA THR A 105 -5.42 -13.99 5.94
C THR A 105 -4.99 -12.99 7.02
N LEU A 106 -5.32 -11.70 6.87
CA LEU A 106 -5.02 -10.69 7.88
C LEU A 106 -5.83 -10.87 9.16
N ARG A 107 -7.11 -11.27 9.08
CA ARG A 107 -7.90 -11.57 10.29
C ARG A 107 -7.27 -12.68 11.12
N ASP A 108 -6.70 -13.69 10.46
CA ASP A 108 -6.11 -14.85 11.12
C ASP A 108 -4.68 -14.57 11.65
N ALA A 109 -3.86 -13.85 10.88
CA ALA A 109 -2.44 -13.65 11.19
C ALA A 109 -2.09 -12.28 11.81
N ALA A 110 -2.97 -11.29 11.67
CA ALA A 110 -2.69 -9.88 11.97
C ALA A 110 -3.92 -9.16 12.55
N SER A 111 -4.54 -9.73 13.59
CA SER A 111 -5.82 -9.28 14.15
C SER A 111 -5.86 -7.80 14.61
N ALA A 112 -4.71 -7.18 14.87
CA ALA A 112 -4.62 -5.75 15.18
C ALA A 112 -4.90 -4.86 13.97
N MET A 113 -4.68 -5.35 12.75
CA MET A 113 -4.96 -4.65 11.50
C MET A 113 -6.35 -5.06 10.99
N ARG A 114 -7.30 -4.14 11.01
CA ARG A 114 -8.71 -4.40 10.70
C ARG A 114 -9.40 -3.16 10.12
N PRO A 115 -10.57 -3.31 9.47
CA PRO A 115 -11.34 -2.17 8.99
C PRO A 115 -11.72 -1.21 10.12
N ASP A 116 -11.50 0.08 9.90
CA ASP A 116 -11.80 1.15 10.82
C ASP A 116 -13.11 1.86 10.44
N PRO A 117 -14.17 1.75 11.25
CA PRO A 117 -15.45 2.40 10.96
C PRO A 117 -15.35 3.93 10.96
N ASP A 118 -14.41 4.51 11.71
CA ASP A 118 -14.22 5.96 11.80
C ASP A 118 -13.42 6.50 10.60
N ALA A 119 -12.73 5.62 9.87
CA ALA A 119 -11.96 5.92 8.65
C ALA A 119 -12.55 5.25 7.41
N HIS A 120 -13.89 5.22 7.29
CA HIS A 120 -14.62 4.72 6.12
C HIS A 120 -14.28 3.27 5.72
N GLY A 121 -13.92 2.42 6.70
CA GLY A 121 -13.57 1.02 6.46
C GLY A 121 -12.13 0.78 6.02
N GLN A 122 -11.27 1.82 6.02
CA GLN A 122 -9.84 1.65 5.77
C GLN A 122 -9.22 0.63 6.75
N TRP A 123 -8.31 -0.19 6.25
CA TRP A 123 -7.57 -1.15 7.09
C TRP A 123 -6.52 -0.42 7.91
N THR A 124 -6.76 -0.38 9.23
CA THR A 124 -5.97 0.39 10.18
C THR A 124 -5.44 -0.53 11.28
N ASN A 125 -4.24 -0.22 11.79
CA ASN A 125 -3.70 -0.89 12.96
C ASN A 125 -4.37 -0.35 14.23
N PHE A 126 -4.74 -1.22 15.16
CA PHE A 126 -5.30 -0.86 16.45
C PHE A 126 -4.39 -1.32 17.58
N CYS A 127 -4.28 -0.51 18.63
CA CYS A 127 -3.56 -0.91 19.83
C CYS A 127 -4.27 -2.08 20.50
N GLU A 128 -3.55 -3.18 20.75
CA GLU A 128 -4.12 -4.38 21.41
C GLU A 128 -4.55 -4.14 22.87
N HIS A 129 -4.01 -3.09 23.50
CA HIS A 129 -4.27 -2.76 24.91
C HIS A 129 -5.44 -1.82 25.12
N CYS A 130 -5.50 -0.72 24.35
CA CYS A 130 -6.53 0.32 24.52
C CYS A 130 -7.56 0.37 23.39
N GLY A 131 -7.38 -0.43 22.34
CA GLY A 131 -8.31 -0.54 21.22
C GLY A 131 -8.40 0.72 20.35
N ARG A 132 -7.53 1.72 20.53
CA ARG A 132 -7.49 2.92 19.69
C ARG A 132 -6.71 2.68 18.41
N ALA A 133 -7.17 3.30 17.32
CA ALA A 133 -6.47 3.32 16.05
C ALA A 133 -5.07 3.93 16.21
N VAL A 134 -4.09 3.30 15.58
CA VAL A 134 -2.72 3.79 15.46
C VAL A 134 -2.68 4.72 14.27
N TRP A 135 -2.23 5.96 14.51
CA TRP A 135 -2.14 6.96 13.46
C TRP A 135 -1.08 6.59 12.44
N GLU A 136 -1.42 6.65 11.15
CA GLU A 136 -0.55 6.23 10.06
C GLU A 136 0.76 7.03 10.00
N GLY A 137 0.71 8.31 10.37
CA GLY A 137 1.89 9.18 10.45
C GLY A 137 2.94 8.70 11.45
N ASP A 138 2.60 7.76 12.33
CA ASP A 138 3.53 7.14 13.29
C ASP A 138 4.18 5.86 12.77
N LEU A 139 3.86 5.45 11.56
CA LEU A 139 4.25 4.17 11.00
C LEU A 139 5.12 4.30 9.74
N TYR A 140 4.75 5.21 8.82
CA TYR A 140 5.28 5.21 7.46
C TYR A 140 6.19 6.39 7.09
N PRO A 141 5.91 7.67 7.38
CA PRO A 141 6.51 8.76 6.61
C PRO A 141 7.99 9.07 6.93
N THR A 142 8.44 8.79 8.15
CA THR A 142 9.72 9.32 8.67
C THR A 142 10.69 8.21 9.04
N ALA A 143 11.97 8.39 8.71
CA ALA A 143 13.02 7.45 9.11
C ALA A 143 13.05 7.25 10.64
N GLY A 144 13.24 6.01 11.08
CA GLY A 144 13.15 5.60 12.47
C GLY A 144 11.75 5.15 12.92
N LEU A 145 10.71 5.33 12.09
CA LEU A 145 9.39 4.77 12.36
C LEU A 145 9.33 3.26 12.05
N PRO A 146 8.31 2.54 12.59
CA PRO A 146 8.16 1.10 12.47
C PRO A 146 8.34 0.51 11.05
N PHE A 147 7.77 1.14 10.02
CA PHE A 147 7.91 0.71 8.62
C PHE A 147 8.77 1.67 7.78
N CYS A 148 9.66 2.36 8.47
CA CYS A 148 10.67 3.23 7.88
C CYS A 148 11.96 3.11 8.70
N PRO A 149 12.52 1.89 8.85
CA PRO A 149 13.69 1.66 9.69
C PRO A 149 14.85 2.55 9.26
N LYS A 150 15.53 3.17 10.23
CA LYS A 150 16.64 4.09 9.97
C LYS A 150 17.89 3.41 9.39
N ASP A 151 18.04 2.11 9.64
CA ASP A 151 19.21 1.31 9.27
C ASP A 151 18.85 -0.19 9.20
N ALA A 152 19.81 -1.00 8.76
CA ALA A 152 19.65 -2.45 8.64
C ALA A 152 19.41 -3.15 9.98
N ALA A 153 19.97 -2.62 11.09
CA ALA A 153 19.77 -3.19 12.42
C ALA A 153 18.31 -3.01 12.89
N ALA A 154 17.74 -1.82 12.68
CA ALA A 154 16.33 -1.56 12.92
C ALA A 154 15.43 -2.42 12.03
N ALA A 155 15.77 -2.56 10.74
CA ALA A 155 15.01 -3.39 9.81
C ALA A 155 15.03 -4.89 10.19
N ALA A 156 16.12 -5.38 10.78
CA ALA A 156 16.24 -6.78 11.23
C ALA A 156 15.22 -7.15 12.32
N HIS A 157 14.68 -6.18 13.06
CA HIS A 157 13.63 -6.40 14.06
C HIS A 157 12.22 -6.55 13.46
N ILE A 158 12.06 -6.30 12.16
CA ILE A 158 10.78 -6.48 11.46
C ILE A 158 10.66 -7.95 11.05
N ALA A 159 9.62 -8.60 11.55
CA ALA A 159 9.24 -9.94 11.15
C ALA A 159 8.61 -9.89 9.76
N VAL A 160 9.02 -10.83 8.90
CA VAL A 160 8.64 -10.91 7.50
C VAL A 160 7.96 -12.26 7.28
N HIS A 161 6.73 -12.25 6.78
CA HIS A 161 6.00 -13.45 6.41
C HIS A 161 5.48 -13.33 4.98
N THR A 162 6.04 -14.15 4.09
CA THR A 162 5.59 -14.21 2.69
C THR A 162 4.37 -15.11 2.57
N VAL A 163 3.33 -14.59 1.92
CA VAL A 163 2.11 -15.33 1.58
C VAL A 163 2.13 -15.62 0.08
N HIS A 164 2.21 -16.90 -0.26
CA HIS A 164 2.21 -17.39 -1.64
C HIS A 164 0.77 -17.58 -2.16
N ALA A 165 0.03 -16.47 -2.21
CA ALA A 165 -1.34 -16.43 -2.72
C ALA A 165 -1.60 -15.12 -3.47
N PRO A 166 -2.57 -15.08 -4.41
CA PRO A 166 -2.92 -13.87 -5.13
C PRO A 166 -3.27 -12.72 -4.19
N PHE A 167 -2.76 -11.55 -4.51
CA PHE A 167 -2.99 -10.30 -3.82
C PHE A 167 -3.78 -9.35 -4.71
N ALA A 168 -4.79 -8.70 -4.15
CA ALA A 168 -5.47 -7.57 -4.76
C ALA A 168 -5.96 -6.61 -3.67
N ALA A 169 -5.66 -5.34 -3.83
CA ALA A 169 -6.00 -4.29 -2.88
C ALA A 169 -6.24 -2.96 -3.58
N TYR A 170 -6.89 -2.05 -2.85
CA TYR A 170 -6.82 -0.62 -3.12
C TYR A 170 -5.95 0.02 -2.06
N ALA A 171 -4.87 0.66 -2.47
CA ALA A 171 -3.95 1.40 -1.62
C ALA A 171 -3.82 2.84 -2.13
N SER A 172 -4.22 3.83 -1.34
CA SER A 172 -4.03 5.23 -1.76
C SER A 172 -2.56 5.67 -1.75
N MET A 173 -1.67 4.91 -1.09
CA MET A 173 -0.25 5.22 -1.03
C MET A 173 0.59 3.96 -1.25
N ILE A 174 1.43 4.00 -2.29
CA ILE A 174 2.37 2.95 -2.66
C ILE A 174 3.77 3.54 -2.52
N TRP A 175 4.49 3.13 -1.47
CA TRP A 175 5.85 3.57 -1.23
C TRP A 175 6.80 2.69 -2.03
N SER A 176 7.32 3.19 -3.15
CA SER A 176 8.31 2.52 -4.00
C SER A 176 9.76 2.71 -3.51
N ASP A 177 10.72 2.13 -4.23
CA ASP A 177 12.15 2.38 -4.06
C ASP A 177 12.60 3.80 -4.42
N GLY A 178 11.75 4.63 -5.04
CA GLY A 178 11.96 6.09 -5.11
C GLY A 178 12.04 6.74 -3.72
N TYR A 179 11.43 6.12 -2.70
CA TYR A 179 11.48 6.57 -1.31
C TYR A 179 12.70 5.99 -0.58
N ARG A 180 13.83 6.73 -0.59
CA ARG A 180 15.11 6.31 0.05
C ARG A 180 14.97 5.90 1.52
N ASN A 181 14.03 6.48 2.25
CA ASN A 181 13.75 6.13 3.63
C ASN A 181 13.15 4.71 3.81
N LYS A 182 12.77 4.04 2.71
CA LYS A 182 12.31 2.65 2.67
C LYS A 182 13.41 1.64 2.36
N TRP A 183 14.56 2.07 1.85
CA TRP A 183 15.62 1.16 1.41
C TRP A 183 16.07 0.17 2.49
N PRO A 184 16.24 0.54 3.77
CA PRO A 184 16.62 -0.46 4.77
C PRO A 184 15.56 -1.54 4.97
N LEU A 185 14.27 -1.22 4.80
CA LEU A 185 13.20 -2.21 4.80
C LEU A 185 13.26 -3.08 3.54
N PHE A 186 13.43 -2.51 2.35
CA PHE A 186 13.51 -3.31 1.12
C PHE A 186 14.74 -4.22 1.09
N ALA A 187 15.88 -3.76 1.58
CA ALA A 187 17.05 -4.59 1.80
C ALA A 187 16.76 -5.77 2.74
N ARG A 188 15.95 -5.56 3.80
CA ARG A 188 15.49 -6.63 4.69
C ARG A 188 14.61 -7.66 3.99
N LEU A 189 13.92 -7.29 2.91
CA LEU A 189 13.14 -8.18 2.05
C LEU A 189 14.00 -8.88 0.98
N GLY A 190 15.32 -8.63 0.96
CA GLY A 190 16.24 -9.20 -0.02
C GLY A 190 16.27 -8.46 -1.36
N ILE A 191 15.78 -7.21 -1.38
CA ILE A 191 15.63 -6.41 -2.59
C ILE A 191 16.69 -5.32 -2.57
N ALA A 192 17.54 -5.29 -3.58
CA ALA A 192 18.56 -4.26 -3.73
C ALA A 192 17.93 -3.00 -4.33
N CYS A 193 17.99 -1.89 -3.61
CA CYS A 193 17.63 -0.57 -4.13
C CYS A 193 18.92 0.19 -4.44
N SER A 194 18.98 0.82 -5.61
CA SER A 194 20.05 1.71 -6.01
C SER A 194 19.46 3.01 -6.54
N GLU A 195 20.26 4.06 -6.62
CA GLU A 195 19.90 5.19 -7.48
C GLU A 195 19.88 4.65 -8.92
N ALA A 196 18.85 4.99 -9.70
CA ALA A 196 18.89 4.78 -11.14
C ALA A 196 19.99 5.68 -11.72
N ASP A 197 20.86 5.11 -12.56
CA ASP A 197 21.95 5.83 -13.24
C ASP A 197 21.43 6.84 -14.27
#